data_AF-A0A971C4S2-F1
#
_entry.id   AF-A0A971C4S2-F1
#
_cell.length_a   1.000
_cell.length_b   1.000
_cell.length_c   1.000
_cell.angle_alpha   90.00
_cell.angle_beta   90.00
_cell.angle_gamma   90.00
#
_symmetry.space_group_name_H-M   'P 1'
#
loop_
_entity.id
_entity.type
_entity.pdbx_description
1 polymer ?
#
loop_
_entity_poly.entity_id
_entity_poly.type
_entity_poly.pdbx_seq_one_letter_code
_entity_poly.pdbx_strand_id
1 'polypeptide(L)'
;MKSIKDLKGVFEAREVFKMEITGKKVEIPVKSLAVNFQDELDEQFPYPEAPKKPNKKTHKFEPDYEDQGYLKDCEAIDRIRIYATVAMAIDGKIKVDGEEYAIEGEPYEMIDSIMDTKIPLGYWTKLAERIQEISGIDEDSFRKGEGETRKRRKA
;
A
#
# COMPACT_ATOMS: atom_id res chain seq x y z
N MET A 1 28.01 10.26 -15.10
CA MET A 1 27.56 8.91 -15.44
C MET A 1 26.17 8.73 -14.83
N LYS A 2 25.15 8.36 -15.61
CA LYS A 2 23.79 8.13 -15.09
C LYS A 2 23.77 6.81 -14.31
N SER A 3 23.10 6.80 -13.17
CA SER A 3 23.08 5.66 -12.24
C SER A 3 22.00 4.66 -12.65
N ILE A 4 22.22 3.36 -12.45
CA ILE A 4 21.15 2.33 -12.54
C ILE A 4 19.98 2.66 -11.60
N LYS A 5 20.21 3.43 -10.54
CA LYS A 5 19.16 3.92 -9.65
C LYS A 5 18.17 4.86 -10.35
N ASP A 6 18.58 5.54 -11.41
CA ASP A 6 17.73 6.44 -12.20
C ASP A 6 16.78 5.68 -13.15
N LEU A 7 16.89 4.34 -13.19
CA LEU A 7 16.03 3.44 -13.97
C LEU A 7 14.96 2.73 -13.12
N LYS A 8 14.94 2.93 -11.79
CA LYS A 8 13.83 2.46 -10.94
C LYS A 8 12.53 3.15 -11.40
N GLY A 9 11.53 2.35 -11.76
CA GLY A 9 10.25 2.83 -12.31
C GLY A 9 10.16 2.87 -13.85
N VAL A 10 11.27 2.66 -14.58
CA VAL A 10 11.29 2.65 -16.06
C VAL A 10 11.37 1.23 -16.65
N PHE A 11 11.84 0.25 -15.87
CA PHE A 11 11.89 -1.16 -16.27
C PHE A 11 10.93 -1.97 -15.41
N GLU A 12 10.18 -2.90 -16.04
CA GLU A 12 9.39 -3.94 -15.36
C GLU A 12 10.31 -4.81 -14.50
N ALA A 13 10.52 -4.42 -13.25
CA ALA A 13 11.27 -5.23 -12.31
C ALA A 13 10.34 -6.34 -11.81
N ARG A 14 10.74 -7.60 -12.01
CA ARG A 14 10.01 -8.78 -11.56
C ARG A 14 10.81 -9.47 -10.47
N GLU A 15 10.16 -9.81 -9.37
CA GLU A 15 10.77 -10.49 -8.23
C GLU A 15 9.83 -11.61 -7.77
N VAL A 16 10.38 -12.70 -7.24
CA VAL A 16 9.57 -13.75 -6.60
C VAL A 16 9.78 -13.63 -5.10
N PHE A 17 8.77 -13.17 -4.40
CA PHE A 17 8.81 -13.05 -2.96
C PHE A 17 8.53 -14.41 -2.32
N LYS A 18 9.47 -14.91 -1.52
CA LYS A 18 9.34 -16.19 -0.83
C LYS A 18 9.12 -15.97 0.65
N MET A 19 8.03 -16.51 1.19
CA MET A 19 7.68 -16.40 2.59
C MET A 19 7.21 -17.74 3.15
N GLU A 20 7.41 -17.95 4.45
CA GLU A 20 6.84 -19.08 5.18
C GLU A 20 5.66 -18.57 6.01
N ILE A 21 4.45 -19.05 5.69
CA ILE A 21 3.21 -18.68 6.37
C ILE A 21 2.59 -19.94 6.96
N THR A 22 2.46 -20.00 8.28
CA THR A 22 1.80 -21.12 8.97
C THR A 22 2.39 -22.50 8.58
N GLY A 23 3.71 -22.57 8.38
CA GLY A 23 4.42 -23.78 7.97
C GLY A 23 4.31 -24.14 6.47
N LYS A 24 3.63 -23.30 5.67
CA LYS A 24 3.58 -23.44 4.20
C LYS A 24 4.58 -22.51 3.53
N LYS A 25 5.25 -22.99 2.49
CA LYS A 25 6.13 -22.18 1.64
C LYS A 25 5.30 -21.49 0.57
N VAL A 26 5.25 -20.17 0.62
CA VAL A 26 4.50 -19.35 -0.33
C VAL A 26 5.48 -18.58 -1.21
N GLU A 27 5.36 -18.72 -2.53
CA GLU A 27 6.10 -17.94 -3.52
C GLU A 27 5.14 -17.06 -4.30
N ILE A 28 5.33 -15.75 -4.23
CA ILE A 28 4.47 -14.74 -4.87
C ILE A 28 5.29 -14.02 -5.93
N PRO A 29 5.04 -14.24 -7.23
CA PRO A 29 5.64 -13.44 -8.27
C PRO A 29 5.04 -12.03 -8.23
N VAL A 30 5.89 -11.03 -8.11
CA VAL A 30 5.50 -9.62 -8.09
C VAL A 30 6.22 -8.84 -9.20
N LYS A 31 5.53 -7.85 -9.75
CA LYS A 31 6.08 -6.86 -10.68
C LYS A 31 6.07 -5.47 -10.05
N SER A 32 6.96 -4.60 -10.55
CA SER A 32 6.90 -3.17 -10.29
C SER A 32 5.57 -2.59 -10.78
N LEU A 33 4.99 -1.72 -9.97
CA LEU A 33 3.82 -0.91 -10.32
C LEU A 33 4.24 0.37 -11.04
N ALA A 34 3.29 0.96 -11.77
CA ALA A 34 3.50 2.22 -12.45
C ALA A 34 3.70 3.37 -11.45
N VAL A 35 4.41 4.42 -11.88
CA VAL A 35 4.74 5.58 -11.02
C VAL A 35 3.48 6.32 -10.56
N ASN A 36 2.41 6.31 -11.36
CA ASN A 36 1.11 6.93 -11.06
C ASN A 36 0.18 6.04 -10.22
N PHE A 37 0.58 4.83 -9.85
CA PHE A 37 -0.26 3.91 -9.08
C PHE A 37 -0.75 4.52 -7.75
N GLN A 38 0.03 5.43 -7.19
CA GLN A 38 -0.35 6.21 -6.00
C GLN A 38 -1.58 7.08 -6.24
N ASP A 39 -1.61 7.77 -7.38
CA ASP A 39 -2.73 8.64 -7.73
C ASP A 39 -3.99 7.79 -7.98
N GLU A 40 -3.83 6.59 -8.57
CA GLU A 40 -4.92 5.61 -8.72
C GLU A 40 -5.47 5.14 -7.36
N LEU A 41 -4.59 4.86 -6.38
CA LEU A 41 -5.02 4.52 -5.02
C LEU A 41 -5.72 5.69 -4.30
N ASP A 42 -5.25 6.92 -4.50
CA ASP A 42 -5.88 8.10 -3.93
C ASP A 42 -7.27 8.36 -4.54
N GLU A 43 -7.46 8.07 -5.81
CA GLU A 43 -8.75 8.20 -6.51
C GLU A 43 -9.73 7.08 -6.12
N GLN A 44 -9.27 5.83 -6.08
CA GLN A 44 -10.14 4.68 -5.79
C GLN A 44 -10.43 4.48 -4.31
N PHE A 45 -9.47 4.79 -3.43
CA PHE A 45 -9.56 4.56 -1.99
C PHE A 45 -9.15 5.81 -1.20
N PRO A 46 -9.86 6.95 -1.35
CA PRO A 46 -9.51 8.19 -0.67
C PRO A 46 -9.60 8.04 0.85
N TYR A 47 -8.74 8.75 1.59
CA TYR A 47 -8.92 8.85 3.04
C TYR A 47 -10.18 9.66 3.37
N PRO A 48 -10.85 9.34 4.49
CA PRO A 48 -11.93 10.16 4.99
C PRO A 48 -11.44 11.58 5.33
N GLU A 49 -12.35 12.54 5.35
CA GLU A 49 -12.04 13.87 5.87
C GLU A 49 -12.04 13.84 7.41
N ALA A 50 -11.05 14.50 8.03
CA ALA A 50 -11.00 14.60 9.48
C ALA A 50 -12.20 15.39 10.03
N PRO A 51 -12.87 14.90 11.10
CA PRO A 51 -13.97 15.60 11.74
C PRO A 51 -13.48 16.94 12.31
N LYS A 52 -14.36 17.92 12.41
CA LYS A 52 -14.00 19.25 12.90
C LYS A 52 -14.28 19.35 14.40
N LYS A 53 -13.28 19.76 15.20
CA LYS A 53 -13.47 20.10 16.62
C LYS A 53 -13.33 21.59 16.88
N PRO A 54 -14.06 22.14 17.87
CA PRO A 54 -13.89 23.51 18.28
C PRO A 54 -12.54 23.72 18.97
N ASN A 55 -11.68 24.55 18.40
CA ASN A 55 -10.45 24.98 19.05
C ASN A 55 -10.70 26.25 19.88
N LYS A 56 -10.60 26.10 21.20
CA LYS A 56 -10.82 27.19 22.17
C LYS A 56 -9.80 28.34 22.06
N LYS A 57 -8.61 28.10 21.50
CA LYS A 57 -7.56 29.13 21.34
C LYS A 57 -7.78 29.99 20.10
N THR A 58 -8.25 29.40 19.01
CA THR A 58 -8.40 30.08 17.71
C THR A 58 -9.86 30.49 17.45
N HIS A 59 -10.81 30.09 18.30
CA HIS A 59 -12.24 30.31 18.15
C HIS A 59 -12.81 29.82 16.81
N LYS A 60 -12.16 28.80 16.23
CA LYS A 60 -12.52 28.20 14.95
C LYS A 60 -12.67 26.70 15.10
N PHE A 61 -13.41 26.11 14.16
CA PHE A 61 -13.45 24.67 13.97
C PHE A 61 -12.21 24.25 13.17
N GLU A 62 -11.42 23.36 13.73
CA GLU A 62 -10.20 22.82 13.12
C GLU A 62 -10.32 21.31 12.96
N PRO A 63 -9.65 20.70 11.97
CA PRO A 63 -9.64 19.25 11.80
C PRO A 63 -9.06 18.54 13.04
N ASP A 64 -9.72 17.48 13.48
CA ASP A 64 -9.30 16.64 14.60
C ASP A 64 -8.69 15.34 14.07
N TYR A 65 -7.40 15.40 13.73
CA TYR A 65 -6.66 14.23 13.29
C TYR A 65 -6.41 13.19 14.39
N GLU A 66 -6.73 13.53 15.64
CA GLU A 66 -6.61 12.64 16.80
C GLU A 66 -7.94 11.95 17.15
N ASP A 67 -9.01 12.22 16.40
CA ASP A 67 -10.31 11.57 16.61
C ASP A 67 -10.19 10.05 16.39
N GLN A 68 -10.66 9.27 17.37
CA GLN A 68 -10.52 7.82 17.31
C GLN A 68 -11.39 7.16 16.22
N GLY A 69 -12.51 7.78 15.84
CA GLY A 69 -13.33 7.30 14.72
C GLY A 69 -12.60 7.51 13.40
N TYR A 70 -12.11 8.73 13.19
CA TYR A 70 -11.29 9.08 12.02
C TYR A 70 -10.06 8.19 11.88
N LEU A 71 -9.30 7.97 12.96
CA LEU A 71 -8.12 7.10 12.93
C LEU A 71 -8.48 5.66 12.55
N LYS A 72 -9.60 5.12 13.05
CA LYS A 72 -10.08 3.78 12.68
C LYS A 72 -10.48 3.68 11.22
N ASP A 73 -11.12 4.72 10.68
CA ASP A 73 -11.52 4.76 9.28
C ASP A 73 -10.29 4.86 8.38
N CYS A 74 -9.30 5.68 8.75
CA CYS A 74 -8.00 5.73 8.08
C CYS A 74 -7.28 4.38 8.11
N GLU A 75 -7.24 3.68 9.25
CA GLU A 75 -6.66 2.34 9.35
C GLU A 75 -7.39 1.32 8.47
N ALA A 76 -8.70 1.46 8.29
CA ALA A 76 -9.46 0.60 7.38
C ALA A 76 -9.04 0.84 5.92
N ILE A 77 -8.87 2.11 5.52
CA ILE A 77 -8.37 2.48 4.19
C ILE A 77 -6.92 2.02 3.99
N ASP A 78 -6.05 2.18 4.99
CA ASP A 78 -4.65 1.71 4.95
C ASP A 78 -4.60 0.21 4.62
N ARG A 79 -5.45 -0.60 5.27
CA ARG A 79 -5.55 -2.04 4.99
C ARG A 79 -5.95 -2.32 3.55
N ILE A 80 -7.00 -1.68 3.05
CA ILE A 80 -7.49 -1.88 1.68
C ILE A 80 -6.40 -1.51 0.67
N ARG A 81 -5.71 -0.39 0.89
CA ARG A 81 -4.62 0.06 0.01
C ARG A 81 -3.43 -0.91 0.00
N ILE A 82 -3.09 -1.55 1.13
CA ILE A 82 -2.08 -2.62 1.18
C ILE A 82 -2.52 -3.80 0.30
N TYR A 83 -3.76 -4.26 0.45
CA TYR A 83 -4.27 -5.38 -0.34
C TYR A 83 -4.34 -5.04 -1.84
N ALA A 84 -4.76 -3.83 -2.20
CA ALA A 84 -4.78 -3.33 -3.57
C ALA A 84 -3.37 -3.29 -4.18
N THR A 85 -2.38 -2.80 -3.41
CA THR A 85 -0.97 -2.78 -3.85
C THR A 85 -0.46 -4.18 -4.17
N VAL A 86 -0.78 -5.17 -3.32
CA VAL A 86 -0.39 -6.55 -3.55
C VAL A 86 -1.13 -7.14 -4.76
N ALA A 87 -2.46 -7.01 -4.81
CA ALA A 87 -3.29 -7.56 -5.89
C ALA A 87 -2.80 -7.12 -7.27
N MET A 88 -2.54 -5.82 -7.42
CA MET A 88 -2.13 -5.21 -8.69
C MET A 88 -0.70 -5.55 -9.08
N ALA A 89 0.15 -5.88 -8.09
CA ALA A 89 1.54 -6.22 -8.30
C ALA A 89 1.76 -7.71 -8.57
N ILE A 90 0.81 -8.60 -8.30
CA ILE A 90 0.97 -10.03 -8.56
C ILE A 90 1.09 -10.26 -10.07
N ASP A 91 2.18 -10.92 -10.49
CA ASP A 91 2.48 -11.23 -11.89
C ASP A 91 2.33 -12.74 -12.13
N GLY A 92 1.08 -13.20 -12.24
CA GLY A 92 0.74 -14.59 -12.53
C GLY A 92 0.20 -15.35 -11.32
N LYS A 93 0.69 -16.58 -11.11
CA LYS A 93 0.15 -17.50 -10.09
C LYS A 93 1.01 -17.52 -8.83
N ILE A 94 0.35 -17.57 -7.68
CA ILE A 94 0.98 -17.80 -6.38
C ILE A 94 1.27 -19.29 -6.23
N LYS A 95 2.45 -19.65 -5.71
CA LYS A 95 2.75 -21.04 -5.35
C LYS A 95 2.64 -21.23 -3.86
N VAL A 96 1.90 -22.24 -3.42
CA VAL A 96 1.80 -22.64 -2.00
C VAL A 96 2.19 -24.11 -1.91
N ASP A 97 3.29 -24.42 -1.24
CA ASP A 97 3.87 -25.78 -1.13
C ASP A 97 4.06 -26.51 -2.48
N GLY A 98 4.26 -25.73 -3.55
CA GLY A 98 4.44 -26.24 -4.91
C GLY A 98 3.16 -26.30 -5.75
N GLU A 99 1.99 -26.06 -5.16
CA GLU A 99 0.72 -25.95 -5.89
C GLU A 99 0.50 -24.51 -6.39
N GLU A 100 0.05 -24.35 -7.62
CA GLU A 100 -0.20 -23.04 -8.23
C GLU A 100 -1.66 -22.60 -8.06
N TYR A 101 -1.84 -21.42 -7.48
CA TYR A 101 -3.11 -20.76 -7.26
C TYR A 101 -3.14 -19.49 -8.11
N ALA A 102 -4.12 -19.40 -9.01
CA ALA A 102 -4.41 -18.15 -9.72
C ALA A 102 -5.36 -17.32 -8.86
N ILE A 103 -5.10 -16.02 -8.77
CA ILE A 103 -6.13 -15.07 -8.34
C ILE A 103 -6.85 -14.67 -9.62
N GLU A 104 -8.09 -15.12 -9.75
CA GLU A 104 -8.96 -14.81 -10.89
C GLU A 104 -9.97 -13.74 -10.46
N GLY A 105 -10.31 -12.84 -11.37
CA GLY A 105 -11.30 -11.78 -11.14
C GLY A 105 -10.81 -10.39 -11.52
N GLU A 106 -11.75 -9.45 -11.47
CA GLU A 106 -11.45 -8.01 -11.61
C GLU A 106 -10.63 -7.51 -10.40
N PRO A 107 -9.90 -6.37 -10.49
CA PRO A 107 -9.00 -5.89 -9.44
C PRO A 107 -9.61 -5.86 -8.03
N TYR A 108 -10.90 -5.53 -7.90
CA TYR A 108 -11.62 -5.55 -6.62
C TYR A 108 -11.85 -6.96 -6.08
N GLU A 109 -12.18 -7.93 -6.94
CA GLU A 109 -12.37 -9.32 -6.56
C GLU A 109 -11.03 -9.97 -6.15
N MET A 110 -9.92 -9.51 -6.74
CA MET A 110 -8.58 -9.91 -6.32
C MET A 110 -8.26 -9.41 -4.91
N ILE A 111 -8.65 -8.18 -4.57
CA ILE A 111 -8.48 -7.61 -3.22
C ILE A 111 -9.27 -8.43 -2.20
N ASP A 112 -10.55 -8.69 -2.47
CA ASP A 112 -11.42 -9.48 -1.58
C ASP A 112 -10.86 -10.90 -1.39
N SER A 113 -10.40 -11.53 -2.47
CA SER A 113 -9.77 -12.85 -2.42
C SER A 113 -8.53 -12.87 -1.51
N ILE A 114 -7.69 -11.83 -1.56
CA ILE A 114 -6.52 -11.70 -0.69
C ILE A 114 -6.94 -11.47 0.77
N MET A 115 -7.97 -10.64 1.00
CA MET A 115 -8.52 -10.41 2.34
C MET A 115 -9.05 -11.71 2.97
N ASP A 116 -9.59 -12.63 2.17
CA ASP A 116 -10.16 -13.90 2.62
C ASP A 116 -9.12 -15.00 2.91
N THR A 117 -7.86 -14.84 2.49
CA THR A 117 -6.80 -15.88 2.60
C THR A 117 -6.43 -16.26 4.04
N LYS A 118 -6.99 -15.60 5.07
CA LYS A 118 -6.63 -15.75 6.50
C LYS A 118 -5.13 -15.51 6.80
N ILE A 119 -4.36 -15.04 5.82
CA ILE A 119 -2.96 -14.68 6.00
C ILE A 119 -2.91 -13.38 6.83
N PRO A 120 -2.11 -13.32 7.90
CA PRO A 120 -2.02 -12.13 8.71
C PRO A 120 -1.57 -10.91 7.91
N LEU A 121 -2.21 -9.76 8.14
CA LEU A 121 -1.93 -8.50 7.45
C LEU A 121 -0.44 -8.15 7.41
N GLY A 122 0.32 -8.43 8.47
CA GLY A 122 1.75 -8.12 8.54
C GLY A 122 2.61 -8.78 7.45
N TYR A 123 2.19 -9.91 6.88
CA TYR A 123 2.88 -10.51 5.72
C TYR A 123 2.59 -9.72 4.44
N TRP A 124 1.34 -9.27 4.27
CA TRP A 124 0.93 -8.44 3.15
C TRP A 124 1.55 -7.04 3.22
N THR A 125 1.69 -6.46 4.41
CA THR A 125 2.39 -5.19 4.61
C THR A 125 3.85 -5.28 4.13
N LYS A 126 4.59 -6.31 4.55
CA LYS A 126 5.97 -6.52 4.10
C LYS A 126 6.09 -6.69 2.58
N LEU A 127 5.11 -7.37 1.99
CA LEU A 127 5.07 -7.55 0.54
C LEU A 127 4.79 -6.22 -0.16
N ALA A 128 3.84 -5.42 0.34
CA ALA A 128 3.52 -4.11 -0.18
C ALA A 128 4.70 -3.14 -0.08
N GLU A 129 5.40 -3.10 1.06
CA GLU A 129 6.64 -2.32 1.24
C GLU A 129 7.69 -2.73 0.18
N ARG A 130 7.90 -4.04 0.00
CA ARG A 130 8.83 -4.54 -1.01
C ARG A 130 8.42 -4.14 -2.44
N ILE A 131 7.13 -4.21 -2.76
CA ILE A 131 6.59 -3.77 -4.06
C ILE A 131 6.85 -2.27 -4.24
N GLN A 132 6.63 -1.44 -3.23
CA GLN A 132 6.88 0.00 -3.28
C GLN A 132 8.36 0.31 -3.52
N GLU A 133 9.27 -0.37 -2.80
CA GLU A 133 10.72 -0.24 -2.99
C GLU A 133 11.16 -0.56 -4.42
N ILE A 134 10.61 -1.62 -5.00
CA ILE A 134 10.90 -2.07 -6.38
C ILE A 134 10.31 -1.09 -7.39
N SER A 135 9.12 -0.57 -7.11
CA SER A 135 8.40 0.40 -7.96
C SER A 135 8.97 1.82 -7.87
N GLY A 136 9.82 2.09 -6.87
CA GLY A 136 10.36 3.43 -6.62
C GLY A 136 9.33 4.39 -6.02
N ILE A 137 8.29 3.84 -5.38
CA ILE A 137 7.27 4.59 -4.64
C ILE A 137 7.80 4.81 -3.22
N ASP A 138 7.75 6.05 -2.71
CA ASP A 138 8.22 6.39 -1.35
C ASP A 138 7.36 5.65 -0.30
N GLU A 139 7.97 5.01 0.70
CA GLU A 139 7.24 4.24 1.73
C GLU A 139 6.26 5.13 2.55
N ASP A 140 6.56 6.43 2.64
CA ASP A 140 5.82 7.41 3.46
C ASP A 140 4.60 8.02 2.74
N SER A 141 4.27 7.52 1.56
CA SER A 141 3.35 8.15 0.62
C SER A 141 1.88 7.76 0.79
N PHE A 142 1.59 6.71 1.57
CA PHE A 142 0.20 6.33 1.81
C PHE A 142 -0.55 7.46 2.48
N ARG A 143 0.03 8.16 3.46
CA ARG A 143 -0.61 9.32 4.07
C ARG A 143 0.02 10.57 3.49
N LYS A 144 -0.69 11.29 2.61
CA LYS A 144 -0.43 12.72 2.36
C LYS A 144 -0.80 13.54 3.62
N GLY A 145 -0.13 13.26 4.73
CA GLY A 145 -0.28 13.91 6.02
C GLY A 145 1.03 14.58 6.41
N GLU A 146 1.23 15.81 5.92
CA GLU A 146 2.15 16.80 6.50
C GLU A 146 3.63 16.43 6.76
N GLY A 147 4.19 15.42 6.09
CA GLY A 147 5.65 15.25 6.01
C GLY A 147 6.33 16.36 5.19
N GLU A 148 5.67 16.81 4.12
CA GLU A 148 6.22 17.81 3.18
C GLU A 148 6.28 19.23 3.76
N THR A 149 5.35 19.60 4.66
CA THR A 149 5.36 20.92 5.32
C THR A 149 6.44 21.02 6.41
N ARG A 150 6.92 19.90 6.97
CA ARG A 150 7.99 19.89 7.96
C ARG A 150 9.40 19.98 7.35
N LYS A 151 9.66 19.34 6.21
CA LYS A 151 10.98 19.40 5.55
C LYS A 151 11.27 20.77 4.91
N ARG A 152 10.25 21.50 4.44
CA ARG A 152 10.44 22.84 3.83
C ARG A 152 10.65 23.99 4.83
N ARG A 153 10.56 23.75 6.15
CA ARG A 153 10.85 24.77 7.19
C ARG A 153 12.24 24.66 7.81
N LYS A 154 13.08 23.74 7.34
CA LYS A 154 14.51 23.67 7.65
C LYS A 154 15.34 23.78 6.36
N ALA A 155 15.24 24.92 5.71
CA ALA A 155 16.24 25.43 4.77
C ALA A 155 16.47 26.90 5.12
#